data_AF-A0A0D2N1Y0-F1
#
_entry.id   AF-A0A0D2N1Y0-F1
#
_cell.length_a   1.000
_cell.length_b   1.000
_cell.length_c   1.000
_cell.angle_alpha   90.00
_cell.angle_beta   90.00
_cell.angle_gamma   90.00
#
_symmetry.space_group_name_H-M   'P 1'
#
loop_
_entity.id
_entity.type
_entity.pdbx_description
1 polymer ?
#
loop_
_entity_poly.entity_id
_entity_poly.type
_entity_poly.pdbx_seq_one_letter_code
_entity_poly.pdbx_strand_id
1 'polypeptide(L)'
;MCRELPPPLGGPPPCCQVCPYGLYAEQLSGCAFTVPRKAQQRSWLYRIRPSVTHEPFHPLNFPAETLTADFAQGVVTPNQLRWRPFAIPNEPVDFVRGLFTVCGAGSAGAKNGFAVHVYTATASMEDSCLANADGDMLIVPQQGGLRLLTEFGVLEVAPREVVVVQRGIRFSVELLDGPARGYVLEIFQGHFTLPDLGPIGANGLASPRDFMTPVAWFEERECHFTVMHKFEGQLFSAAQTFSPFNVVAWHGNYAPYKYDLTRFCPVNAVSFDHPDPCIFTVLTAQSDTPGVAVADFVIFPPRWTVAQHTFRPPYYHRNTMNEFMGLITGMYEAKRDGFLPGGASLHLCMTPHGPDTTTYEAAVSSEAEQPAHLGRDTLAFMFETSMTPRVTPAALGATNIDRDYYKCWVGLKSHFDRNWRPEGQGDNADAPLQNGEGVAPASAPPAGAANGVAAR
;
A
#
# COMPACT_ATOMS: atom_id res chain seq x y z
N MET A 1 28.32 4.25 22.42
CA MET A 1 27.80 4.94 21.22
C MET A 1 28.94 5.32 20.29
N CYS A 2 29.76 6.37 20.52
CA CYS A 2 30.94 6.66 19.65
C CYS A 2 32.11 5.62 19.69
N ARG A 3 31.98 4.51 20.44
CA ARG A 3 33.03 3.44 20.52
C ARG A 3 32.94 2.41 19.38
N GLU A 4 31.86 2.43 18.61
CA GLU A 4 31.59 1.43 17.56
C GLU A 4 32.20 1.81 16.21
N LEU A 5 32.66 3.05 16.05
CA LEU A 5 33.40 3.48 14.87
C LEU A 5 34.89 3.20 15.05
N PRO A 6 35.57 2.67 14.01
CA PRO A 6 37.02 2.49 14.07
C PRO A 6 37.69 3.85 14.34
N PRO A 7 38.72 3.88 15.20
CA PRO A 7 39.44 5.12 15.44
C PRO A 7 40.13 5.56 14.13
N PRO A 8 40.35 6.88 13.94
CA PRO A 8 41.26 7.35 12.90
C PRO A 8 42.63 6.67 13.08
N LEU A 9 43.25 6.24 11.97
CA LEU A 9 44.50 5.47 11.96
C LEU A 9 45.55 6.11 12.87
N GLY A 10 45.95 5.41 13.94
CA GLY A 10 46.99 5.83 14.90
C GLY A 10 46.52 6.71 16.07
N GLY A 11 45.21 6.94 16.23
CA GLY A 11 44.66 7.77 17.31
C GLY A 11 44.44 7.04 18.66
N PRO A 12 44.36 7.78 19.78
CA PRO A 12 43.97 7.23 21.07
C PRO A 12 42.52 6.69 21.01
N PRO A 13 42.12 5.78 21.94
CA PRO A 13 40.78 5.20 21.95
C PRO A 13 39.69 6.29 22.04
N PRO A 14 38.55 6.13 21.35
CA PRO A 14 37.55 7.19 21.21
C PRO A 14 36.98 7.61 22.57
N CYS A 15 37.14 8.89 22.91
CA CYS A 15 36.42 9.50 24.02
C CYS A 15 34.99 9.83 23.54
N CYS A 16 33.96 9.53 24.35
CA CYS A 16 32.56 9.78 23.96
C CYS A 16 32.21 11.27 23.77
N GLN A 17 33.14 12.19 24.09
CA GLN A 17 32.96 13.62 23.95
C GLN A 17 33.25 14.13 22.53
N VAL A 18 34.20 13.51 21.82
CA VAL A 18 34.53 13.83 20.42
C VAL A 18 34.35 12.56 19.63
N CYS A 19 33.31 12.54 18.80
CA CYS A 19 33.04 11.37 17.98
C CYS A 19 34.17 11.17 16.94
N PRO A 20 34.52 9.92 16.58
CA PRO A 20 35.53 9.65 15.56
C PRO A 20 35.33 10.47 14.30
N TYR A 21 36.44 10.86 13.67
CA TYR A 21 36.48 11.77 12.52
C TYR A 21 35.91 13.18 12.78
N GLY A 22 35.65 13.56 14.04
CA GLY A 22 35.06 14.85 14.38
C GLY A 22 33.58 14.97 14.00
N LEU A 23 32.90 13.84 13.81
CA LEU A 23 31.50 13.80 13.39
C LEU A 23 30.54 14.24 14.51
N TYR A 24 29.35 14.67 14.10
CA TYR A 24 28.22 14.91 14.98
C TYR A 24 27.42 13.62 15.16
N ALA A 25 27.09 13.30 16.41
CA ALA A 25 26.13 12.24 16.72
C ALA A 25 24.71 12.82 16.73
N GLU A 26 23.83 12.26 15.91
CA GLU A 26 22.43 12.66 15.79
C GLU A 26 21.55 11.43 15.94
N GLN A 27 20.49 11.51 16.76
CA GLN A 27 19.55 10.40 16.91
C GLN A 27 18.29 10.69 16.10
N LEU A 28 17.93 9.78 15.20
CA LEU A 28 16.63 9.72 14.58
C LEU A 28 15.75 8.74 15.36
N SER A 29 14.65 9.23 15.94
CA SER A 29 13.71 8.41 16.72
C SER A 29 12.43 8.22 15.92
N GLY A 30 12.18 6.98 15.49
CA GLY A 30 10.98 6.62 14.71
C GLY A 30 9.72 6.49 15.57
N CYS A 31 9.88 6.22 16.87
CA CYS A 31 8.78 6.07 17.81
C CYS A 31 9.04 6.79 19.14
N ALA A 32 8.05 6.76 20.04
CA ALA A 32 8.20 7.31 21.39
C ALA A 32 9.27 6.55 22.20
N PHE A 33 9.97 7.26 23.10
CA PHE A 33 11.09 6.68 23.85
C PHE A 33 10.71 5.50 24.74
N THR A 34 9.46 5.46 25.21
CA THR A 34 8.97 4.48 26.20
C THR A 34 8.26 3.29 25.58
N VAL A 35 8.24 3.16 24.25
CA VAL A 35 7.67 1.96 23.63
C VAL A 35 8.44 0.72 24.07
N PRO A 36 7.78 -0.45 24.19
CA PRO A 36 8.46 -1.70 24.52
C PRO A 36 9.60 -1.97 23.53
N ARG A 37 10.71 -2.58 24.00
CA ARG A 37 11.90 -2.83 23.17
C ARG A 37 11.60 -3.52 21.83
N LYS A 38 10.64 -4.43 21.80
CA LYS A 38 10.20 -5.13 20.57
C LYS A 38 9.63 -4.20 19.48
N ALA A 39 9.11 -3.04 19.88
CA ALA A 39 8.53 -2.02 19.01
C ALA A 39 9.39 -0.74 18.95
N GLN A 40 10.55 -0.73 19.63
CA GLN A 40 11.44 0.42 19.66
C GLN A 40 12.14 0.56 18.32
N GLN A 41 12.07 1.75 17.72
CA GLN A 41 12.65 2.07 16.44
C GLN A 41 13.45 3.36 16.53
N ARG A 42 14.78 3.25 16.42
CA ARG A 42 15.68 4.39 16.41
C ARG A 42 16.99 4.08 15.68
N SER A 43 17.62 5.13 15.18
CA SER A 43 18.97 5.06 14.62
C SER A 43 19.82 6.23 15.10
N TRP A 44 21.11 5.96 15.29
CA TRP A 44 22.14 6.96 15.51
C TRP A 44 22.90 7.17 14.22
N LEU A 45 23.01 8.42 13.81
CA LEU A 45 23.70 8.89 12.63
C LEU A 45 24.97 9.64 13.07
N TYR A 46 26.10 9.32 12.45
CA TYR A 46 27.37 10.01 12.64
C TYR A 46 27.68 10.78 11.37
N ARG A 47 27.43 12.10 11.40
CA ARG A 47 27.34 12.95 10.21
C ARG A 47 28.28 14.14 10.25
N ILE A 48 28.65 14.64 9.07
CA ILE A 48 29.62 15.75 8.90
C ILE A 48 29.04 17.08 9.40
N ARG A 49 27.79 17.40 9.04
CA ARG A 49 27.04 18.56 9.53
C ARG A 49 25.66 18.11 10.03
N PRO A 50 25.19 18.57 11.21
CA PRO A 50 23.94 18.12 11.80
C PRO A 50 22.72 18.61 11.01
N SER A 51 21.60 17.88 11.06
CA SER A 51 20.37 18.19 10.30
C SER A 51 19.76 19.55 10.61
N VAL A 52 20.08 20.13 11.77
CA VAL A 52 19.55 21.42 12.24
C VAL A 52 20.12 22.62 11.48
N THR A 53 21.21 22.45 10.73
CA THR A 53 21.83 23.56 9.99
C THR A 53 21.18 23.76 8.63
N HIS A 54 20.10 24.55 8.60
CA HIS A 54 19.40 24.98 7.39
C HIS A 54 18.74 26.36 7.62
N GLU A 55 18.35 27.04 6.55
CA GLU A 55 17.52 28.25 6.61
C GLU A 55 16.09 27.93 7.09
N PRO A 56 15.32 28.91 7.59
CA PRO A 56 13.91 28.68 7.93
C PRO A 56 13.12 28.06 6.78
N PHE A 57 12.19 27.16 7.11
CA PHE A 57 11.27 26.58 6.12
C PHE A 57 10.25 27.62 5.66
N HIS A 58 10.04 27.69 4.35
CA HIS A 58 9.04 28.54 3.72
C HIS A 58 8.06 27.67 2.93
N PRO A 59 6.76 28.04 2.83
CA PRO A 59 5.81 27.32 1.99
C PRO A 59 6.34 27.22 0.55
N LEU A 60 6.37 26.00 0.01
CA LEU A 60 6.75 25.76 -1.36
C LEU A 60 5.51 25.95 -2.24
N ASN A 61 5.61 26.78 -3.28
CA ASN A 61 4.52 26.93 -4.24
C ASN A 61 4.37 25.64 -5.06
N PHE A 62 3.48 24.78 -4.57
CA PHE A 62 3.14 23.49 -5.12
C PHE A 62 1.64 23.47 -5.43
N PRO A 63 1.17 22.81 -6.51
CA PRO A 63 -0.25 22.65 -6.75
C PRO A 63 -0.89 21.90 -5.57
N ALA A 64 -1.52 22.63 -4.66
CA ALA A 64 -2.12 22.08 -3.44
C ALA A 64 -3.22 21.03 -3.75
N GLU A 65 -3.71 20.98 -4.99
CA GLU A 65 -4.72 20.03 -5.43
C GLU A 65 -4.19 18.61 -5.65
N THR A 66 -2.88 18.41 -5.86
CA THR A 66 -2.32 17.09 -6.17
C THR A 66 -1.79 16.35 -4.97
N LEU A 67 -1.48 17.04 -3.87
CA LEU A 67 -1.04 16.45 -2.60
C LEU A 67 -1.98 16.88 -1.48
N THR A 68 -2.58 15.91 -0.79
CA THR A 68 -3.33 16.14 0.44
C THR A 68 -3.03 15.08 1.48
N ALA A 69 -3.14 15.46 2.75
CA ALA A 69 -3.04 14.55 3.88
C ALA A 69 -4.17 14.75 4.91
N ASP A 70 -5.20 15.51 4.57
CA ASP A 70 -6.46 15.59 5.32
C ASP A 70 -7.61 15.25 4.38
N PHE A 71 -8.35 14.19 4.71
CA PHE A 71 -9.38 13.63 3.88
C PHE A 71 -10.80 14.01 4.33
N ALA A 72 -10.96 14.91 5.31
CA ALA A 72 -12.28 15.31 5.82
C ALA A 72 -13.21 15.88 4.71
N GLN A 73 -12.65 16.60 3.74
CA GLN A 73 -13.38 17.21 2.61
C GLN A 73 -13.31 16.41 1.30
N GLY A 74 -12.76 15.19 1.33
CA GLY A 74 -12.66 14.35 0.13
C GLY A 74 -14.04 13.88 -0.36
N VAL A 75 -14.09 13.43 -1.61
CA VAL A 75 -15.35 13.04 -2.27
C VAL A 75 -15.83 11.68 -1.76
N VAL A 76 -17.15 11.59 -1.56
CA VAL A 76 -17.84 10.36 -1.18
C VAL A 76 -18.54 9.76 -2.39
N THR A 77 -18.32 8.47 -2.62
CA THR A 77 -19.03 7.69 -3.63
C THR A 77 -19.08 6.24 -3.18
N PRO A 78 -20.17 5.48 -3.38
CA PRO A 78 -20.21 4.05 -3.15
C PRO A 78 -19.81 3.24 -4.40
N ASN A 79 -19.64 3.91 -5.54
CA ASN A 79 -19.37 3.26 -6.82
C ASN A 79 -17.97 2.63 -6.85
N GLN A 80 -17.86 1.49 -7.53
CA GLN A 80 -16.58 0.90 -7.87
C GLN A 80 -15.84 1.84 -8.83
N LEU A 81 -14.56 2.10 -8.58
CA LEU A 81 -13.76 2.97 -9.43
C LEU A 81 -12.63 2.17 -10.10
N ARG A 82 -12.31 2.54 -11.35
CA ARG A 82 -11.17 2.01 -12.09
C ARG A 82 -10.52 3.13 -12.88
N TRP A 83 -9.20 3.20 -12.81
CA TRP A 83 -8.37 4.11 -13.59
C TRP A 83 -7.52 3.30 -14.56
N ARG A 84 -7.51 3.73 -15.81
CA ARG A 84 -6.50 3.31 -16.80
C ARG A 84 -5.12 3.85 -16.38
N PRO A 85 -4.01 3.38 -16.98
CA PRO A 85 -2.68 3.80 -16.60
C PRO A 85 -2.53 5.33 -16.54
N PHE A 86 -1.96 5.82 -15.44
CA PHE A 86 -1.72 7.26 -15.27
C PHE A 86 -0.68 7.74 -16.28
N ALA A 87 -0.98 8.84 -16.96
CA ALA A 87 -0.12 9.38 -18.01
C ALA A 87 1.17 9.94 -17.41
N ILE A 88 2.30 9.62 -18.03
CA ILE A 88 3.58 10.25 -17.71
C ILE A 88 3.61 11.61 -18.46
N PRO A 89 3.89 12.73 -17.76
CA PRO A 89 3.96 14.04 -18.40
C PRO A 89 5.07 14.13 -19.44
N ASN A 90 4.99 15.09 -20.36
CA ASN A 90 6.07 15.33 -21.34
C ASN A 90 7.09 16.36 -20.83
N GLU A 91 6.67 17.19 -19.88
CA GLU A 91 7.49 18.19 -19.21
C GLU A 91 8.38 17.56 -18.12
N PRO A 92 9.50 18.21 -17.74
CA PRO A 92 10.35 17.77 -16.64
C PRO A 92 9.61 17.85 -15.29
N VAL A 93 9.43 16.69 -14.65
CA VAL A 93 8.77 16.54 -13.35
C VAL A 93 9.58 15.55 -12.51
N ASP A 94 10.01 15.98 -11.32
CA ASP A 94 10.70 15.12 -10.36
C ASP A 94 9.72 14.22 -9.57
N PHE A 95 10.25 13.28 -8.78
CA PHE A 95 9.44 12.36 -7.98
C PHE A 95 8.44 13.06 -7.07
N VAL A 96 8.84 14.12 -6.36
CA VAL A 96 7.99 14.81 -5.37
C VAL A 96 6.88 15.57 -6.08
N ARG A 97 7.24 16.26 -7.16
CA ARG A 97 6.28 17.03 -7.95
C ARG A 97 5.32 16.16 -8.75
N GLY A 98 5.76 14.95 -9.07
CA GLY A 98 4.97 13.93 -9.75
C GLY A 98 4.00 13.17 -8.85
N LEU A 99 4.01 13.41 -7.53
CA LEU A 99 3.06 12.76 -6.62
C LEU A 99 1.65 13.30 -6.82
N PHE A 100 0.72 12.36 -6.99
CA PHE A 100 -0.70 12.58 -7.17
C PHE A 100 -1.49 11.73 -6.18
N THR A 101 -2.12 12.36 -5.20
CA THR A 101 -2.97 11.70 -4.20
C THR A 101 -4.28 11.26 -4.85
N VAL A 102 -4.50 9.94 -4.88
CA VAL A 102 -5.71 9.33 -5.44
C VAL A 102 -6.83 9.33 -4.40
N CYS A 103 -6.53 8.82 -3.21
CA CYS A 103 -7.47 8.73 -2.11
C CYS A 103 -6.74 8.57 -0.77
N GLY A 104 -7.47 8.64 0.33
CA GLY A 104 -6.94 8.36 1.66
C GLY A 104 -7.99 8.55 2.73
N ALA A 105 -7.63 8.32 3.98
CA ALA A 105 -8.50 8.48 5.13
C ALA A 105 -7.74 9.07 6.32
N GLY A 106 -8.46 9.74 7.22
CA GLY A 106 -7.89 10.36 8.40
C GLY A 106 -7.14 11.66 8.08
N SER A 107 -6.14 11.97 8.92
CA SER A 107 -5.33 13.17 8.81
C SER A 107 -3.90 12.91 9.31
N ALA A 108 -2.91 13.36 8.54
CA ALA A 108 -1.50 13.30 8.95
C ALA A 108 -1.21 14.09 10.23
N GLY A 109 -1.90 15.22 10.44
CA GLY A 109 -1.79 16.02 11.66
C GLY A 109 -2.22 15.27 12.91
N ALA A 110 -3.26 14.45 12.77
CA ALA A 110 -3.72 13.55 13.83
C ALA A 110 -2.88 12.27 13.96
N LYS A 111 -1.87 12.07 13.09
CA LYS A 111 -1.09 10.82 12.97
C LYS A 111 -1.97 9.58 12.87
N ASN A 112 -3.05 9.70 12.10
CA ASN A 112 -4.08 8.68 11.98
C ASN A 112 -4.51 8.54 10.52
N GLY A 113 -4.51 7.31 10.01
CA GLY A 113 -4.95 6.99 8.67
C GLY A 113 -3.82 6.83 7.66
N PHE A 114 -4.13 7.09 6.40
CA PHE A 114 -3.24 6.80 5.28
C PHE A 114 -3.61 7.65 4.05
N ALA A 115 -2.69 7.70 3.07
CA ALA A 115 -2.91 8.22 1.74
C ALA A 115 -2.35 7.24 0.68
N VAL A 116 -3.03 7.15 -0.45
CA VAL A 116 -2.57 6.42 -1.63
C VAL A 116 -2.25 7.42 -2.72
N HIS A 117 -1.00 7.39 -3.19
CA HIS A 117 -0.52 8.23 -4.27
C HIS A 117 -0.11 7.39 -5.48
N VAL A 118 -0.12 8.04 -6.63
CA VAL A 118 0.60 7.59 -7.83
C VAL A 118 1.68 8.62 -8.09
N TYR A 119 2.88 8.18 -8.45
CA TYR A 119 3.94 9.10 -8.91
C TYR A 119 4.17 8.92 -10.41
N THR A 120 4.40 10.03 -11.11
CA THR A 120 4.91 10.06 -12.48
C THR A 120 6.06 11.06 -12.57
N ALA A 121 7.24 10.59 -12.97
CA ALA A 121 8.46 11.41 -13.00
C ALA A 121 9.17 11.26 -14.34
N THR A 122 9.72 12.36 -14.84
CA THR A 122 10.49 12.44 -16.09
C THR A 122 11.89 13.03 -15.88
N ALA A 123 12.16 13.58 -14.70
CA ALA A 123 13.46 14.10 -14.30
C ALA A 123 13.88 13.56 -12.93
N SER A 124 15.18 13.38 -12.74
CA SER A 124 15.74 13.09 -11.41
C SER A 124 15.58 14.30 -10.51
N MET A 125 15.49 14.06 -9.20
CA MET A 125 15.70 15.11 -8.22
C MET A 125 17.18 15.51 -8.26
N GLU A 126 17.47 16.80 -8.41
CA GLU A 126 18.85 17.32 -8.41
C GLU A 126 19.29 17.64 -6.97
N ASP A 127 19.92 18.80 -6.71
CA ASP A 127 20.32 19.27 -5.37
C ASP A 127 19.10 19.58 -4.47
N SER A 128 18.28 18.56 -4.24
CA SER A 128 17.06 18.57 -3.47
C SER A 128 16.75 17.20 -2.85
N CYS A 129 16.05 17.18 -1.73
CA CYS A 129 15.56 15.95 -1.09
C CYS A 129 14.16 16.15 -0.54
N LEU A 130 13.44 15.06 -0.30
CA LEU A 130 12.21 15.04 0.48
C LEU A 130 12.49 14.52 1.89
N ALA A 131 11.98 15.23 2.89
CA ALA A 131 11.84 14.79 4.27
C ALA A 131 10.34 14.72 4.59
N ASN A 132 9.77 13.51 4.63
CA ASN A 132 8.35 13.35 4.90
C ASN A 132 8.09 13.25 6.41
N ALA A 133 7.52 14.29 7.01
CA ALA A 133 7.19 14.31 8.42
C ALA A 133 5.80 13.76 8.73
N ASP A 134 5.02 13.32 7.74
CA ASP A 134 3.65 12.84 7.94
C ASP A 134 3.58 11.34 8.21
N GLY A 135 4.41 10.54 7.52
CA GLY A 135 4.27 9.08 7.55
C GLY A 135 5.41 8.31 6.91
N ASP A 136 5.28 6.97 6.97
CA ASP A 136 6.14 6.04 6.23
C ASP A 136 5.61 5.88 4.81
N MET A 137 6.50 5.92 3.81
CA MET A 137 6.15 5.73 2.40
C MET A 137 6.60 4.35 1.92
N LEU A 138 5.64 3.48 1.57
CA LEU A 138 5.87 2.27 0.79
C LEU A 138 5.74 2.61 -0.70
N ILE A 139 6.85 2.57 -1.42
CA ILE A 139 6.94 2.91 -2.85
C ILE A 139 7.01 1.61 -3.66
N VAL A 140 6.13 1.50 -4.67
CA VAL A 140 5.96 0.34 -5.54
C VAL A 140 6.19 0.75 -7.00
N PRO A 141 7.43 0.63 -7.53
CA PRO A 141 7.71 0.93 -8.92
C PRO A 141 6.96 0.02 -9.90
N GLN A 142 6.42 0.63 -10.95
CA GLN A 142 5.70 -0.06 -12.02
C GLN A 142 6.45 0.04 -13.35
N GLN A 143 6.93 1.23 -13.70
CA GLN A 143 7.72 1.53 -14.89
C GLN A 143 8.94 2.35 -14.48
N GLY A 144 10.12 1.98 -15.01
CA GLY A 144 11.40 2.64 -14.72
C GLY A 144 11.98 2.29 -13.34
N GLY A 145 13.29 2.02 -13.28
CA GLY A 145 14.02 1.87 -12.03
C GLY A 145 14.28 3.21 -11.33
N LEU A 146 14.30 3.17 -10.00
CA LEU A 146 14.63 4.30 -9.15
C LEU A 146 15.93 4.03 -8.40
N ARG A 147 16.78 5.05 -8.23
CA ARG A 147 17.85 5.06 -7.23
C ARG A 147 17.52 6.09 -6.16
N LEU A 148 17.35 5.62 -4.93
CA LEU A 148 17.08 6.44 -3.76
C LEU A 148 18.39 6.71 -3.02
N LEU A 149 18.81 7.96 -3.00
CA LEU A 149 19.87 8.44 -2.12
C LEU A 149 19.21 8.77 -0.79
N THR A 150 19.61 8.11 0.30
CA THR A 150 19.06 8.33 1.64
C THR A 150 20.17 8.70 2.61
N GLU A 151 19.81 9.22 3.78
CA GLU A 151 20.77 9.43 4.89
C GLU A 151 21.44 8.13 5.36
N PHE A 152 20.93 6.96 5.00
CA PHE A 152 21.46 5.66 5.40
C PHE A 152 22.33 5.01 4.31
N GLY A 153 22.33 5.59 3.12
CA GLY A 153 23.01 5.09 1.93
C GLY A 153 22.11 4.99 0.72
N VAL A 154 22.55 4.25 -0.30
CA VAL A 154 21.90 4.20 -1.62
C VAL A 154 21.14 2.89 -1.83
N LEU A 155 19.89 2.99 -2.28
CA LEU A 155 19.05 1.85 -2.68
C LEU A 155 18.63 2.00 -4.14
N GLU A 156 18.92 1.02 -4.97
CA GLU A 156 18.32 0.91 -6.31
C GLU A 156 17.09 -0.01 -6.24
N VAL A 157 16.00 0.34 -6.92
CA VAL A 157 14.71 -0.36 -6.82
C VAL A 157 14.08 -0.40 -8.20
N ALA A 158 13.89 -1.61 -8.73
CA ALA A 158 13.28 -1.84 -10.02
C ALA A 158 11.79 -2.24 -9.88
N PRO A 159 10.99 -2.22 -10.96
CA PRO A 159 9.68 -2.86 -10.95
C PRO A 159 9.77 -4.31 -10.48
N ARG A 160 8.78 -4.75 -9.67
CA ARG A 160 8.76 -6.01 -8.88
C ARG A 160 9.58 -5.98 -7.59
N GLU A 161 10.24 -4.88 -7.29
CA GLU A 161 10.75 -4.60 -5.95
C GLU A 161 9.91 -3.51 -5.30
N VAL A 162 9.99 -3.38 -3.99
CA VAL A 162 9.39 -2.29 -3.22
C VAL A 162 10.43 -1.68 -2.30
N VAL A 163 10.23 -0.42 -1.92
CA VAL A 163 11.07 0.26 -0.93
C VAL A 163 10.21 1.00 0.08
N VAL A 164 10.59 0.91 1.35
CA VAL A 164 9.98 1.68 2.43
C VAL A 164 10.98 2.74 2.87
N VAL A 165 10.55 4.01 2.80
CA VAL A 165 11.25 5.13 3.42
C VAL A 165 10.42 5.62 4.59
N GLN A 166 10.96 5.44 5.79
CA GLN A 166 10.24 5.73 7.02
C GLN A 166 10.22 7.23 7.31
N ARG A 167 9.23 7.66 8.11
CA ARG A 167 8.97 9.04 8.49
C ARG A 167 10.25 9.77 8.93
N GLY A 168 10.46 10.95 8.36
CA GLY A 168 11.55 11.87 8.68
C GLY A 168 12.89 11.58 8.01
N ILE A 169 13.07 10.42 7.38
CA ILE A 169 14.31 10.09 6.65
C ILE A 169 14.36 10.96 5.38
N ARG A 170 15.46 11.68 5.19
CA ARG A 170 15.68 12.47 3.97
C ARG A 170 16.10 11.55 2.83
N PHE A 171 15.48 11.72 1.67
CA PHE A 171 15.85 11.00 0.47
C PHE A 171 15.69 11.83 -0.81
N SER A 172 16.51 11.52 -1.81
CA SER A 172 16.42 12.03 -3.18
C SER A 172 16.25 10.85 -4.15
N VAL A 173 15.58 11.08 -5.27
CA VAL A 173 15.23 10.05 -6.24
C VAL A 173 15.87 10.38 -7.60
N GLU A 174 16.77 9.51 -8.03
CA GLU A 174 17.31 9.47 -9.39
C GLU A 174 16.54 8.46 -10.23
N LEU A 175 16.28 8.80 -11.49
CA LEU A 175 15.65 7.90 -12.46
C LEU A 175 16.72 7.14 -13.24
N LEU A 176 16.69 5.81 -13.21
CA LEU A 176 17.74 4.96 -13.82
C LEU A 176 17.53 4.74 -15.33
N ASP A 177 16.28 4.55 -15.75
CA ASP A 177 15.94 4.06 -17.10
C ASP A 177 15.07 5.05 -17.90
N GLY A 178 15.11 6.34 -17.54
CA GLY A 178 14.22 7.37 -18.09
C GLY A 178 12.95 7.57 -17.26
N PRO A 179 11.81 7.96 -17.85
CA PRO A 179 10.61 8.28 -17.09
C PRO A 179 10.10 7.11 -16.24
N ALA A 180 9.70 7.42 -15.00
CA ALA A 180 9.24 6.44 -14.03
C ALA A 180 7.78 6.68 -13.63
N ARG A 181 7.08 5.58 -13.33
CA ARG A 181 5.73 5.59 -12.76
C ARG A 181 5.60 4.47 -11.73
N GLY A 182 4.84 4.73 -10.69
CA GLY A 182 4.49 3.72 -9.70
C GLY A 182 3.50 4.24 -8.68
N TYR A 183 3.37 3.49 -7.59
CA TYR A 183 2.38 3.72 -6.55
C TYR A 183 3.08 4.01 -5.23
N VAL A 184 2.42 4.75 -4.35
CA VAL A 184 2.88 4.97 -2.97
C VAL A 184 1.72 4.76 -2.02
N LEU A 185 1.92 3.91 -1.01
CA LEU A 185 1.09 3.89 0.19
C LEU A 185 1.82 4.65 1.30
N GLU A 186 1.24 5.75 1.74
CA GLU A 186 1.72 6.54 2.85
C GLU A 186 0.85 6.28 4.08
N ILE A 187 1.44 5.76 5.16
CA ILE A 187 0.71 5.53 6.43
C ILE A 187 1.08 6.61 7.45
N PHE A 188 0.07 7.21 8.08
CA PHE A 188 0.27 8.24 9.11
C PHE A 188 0.39 7.66 10.52
N GLN A 189 -0.07 6.42 10.70
CA GLN A 189 -0.09 5.68 11.95
C GLN A 189 0.79 4.43 11.86
N GLY A 190 1.66 4.25 12.86
CA GLY A 190 2.52 3.08 12.98
C GLY A 190 3.62 3.03 11.92
N HIS A 191 4.17 1.82 11.75
CA HIS A 191 5.20 1.49 10.77
C HIS A 191 4.86 0.14 10.13
N PHE A 192 5.32 -0.09 8.90
CA PHE A 192 5.17 -1.39 8.27
C PHE A 192 5.98 -2.46 8.99
N THR A 193 5.36 -3.61 9.19
CA THR A 193 5.94 -4.80 9.84
C THR A 193 5.55 -6.05 9.06
N LEU A 194 6.26 -7.16 9.30
CA LEU A 194 5.84 -8.46 8.78
C LEU A 194 4.56 -8.93 9.49
N PRO A 195 3.64 -9.62 8.78
CA PRO A 195 2.43 -10.16 9.40
C PRO A 195 2.77 -11.27 10.41
N ASP A 196 1.89 -11.48 11.39
CA ASP A 196 1.91 -12.70 12.16
C ASP A 196 1.57 -13.88 11.24
N LEU A 197 2.41 -14.91 11.26
CA LEU A 197 2.29 -16.06 10.38
C LEU A 197 1.23 -17.07 10.87
N GLY A 198 0.84 -17.00 12.15
CA GLY A 198 -0.15 -17.90 12.72
C GLY A 198 0.16 -19.37 12.40
N PRO A 199 -0.79 -20.15 11.83
CA PRO A 199 -0.57 -21.56 11.47
C PRO A 199 0.48 -21.81 10.39
N ILE A 200 0.91 -20.81 9.61
CA ILE A 200 2.01 -20.97 8.64
C ILE A 200 3.33 -21.30 9.38
N GLY A 201 3.48 -20.83 10.61
CA GLY A 201 4.57 -21.18 11.50
C GLY A 201 5.71 -20.17 11.47
N ALA A 202 6.96 -20.65 11.36
CA ALA A 202 8.15 -19.80 11.50
C ALA A 202 8.76 -19.34 10.16
N ASN A 203 8.24 -19.82 9.02
CA ASN A 203 8.77 -19.55 7.69
C ASN A 203 7.64 -19.54 6.66
N GLY A 204 7.73 -18.66 5.67
CA GLY A 204 6.74 -18.48 4.61
C GLY A 204 6.56 -17.01 4.29
N LEU A 205 5.77 -16.70 3.25
CA LEU A 205 5.48 -15.33 2.82
C LEU A 205 6.76 -14.53 2.52
N ALA A 206 6.88 -13.31 3.06
CA ALA A 206 8.06 -12.49 2.93
C ALA A 206 9.10 -12.83 4.01
N SER A 207 10.14 -13.60 3.64
CA SER A 207 11.21 -13.97 4.57
C SER A 207 11.98 -12.73 5.07
N PRO A 208 12.20 -12.57 6.40
CA PRO A 208 12.93 -11.42 6.95
C PRO A 208 14.33 -11.21 6.38
N ARG A 209 15.00 -12.30 5.97
CA ARG A 209 16.36 -12.27 5.40
C ARG A 209 16.42 -11.50 4.07
N ASP A 210 15.33 -11.49 3.32
CA ASP A 210 15.28 -10.94 1.97
C ASP A 210 14.96 -9.42 1.97
N PHE A 211 14.76 -8.82 3.15
CA PHE A 211 14.70 -7.36 3.32
C PHE A 211 16.11 -6.78 3.41
N MET A 212 16.41 -5.82 2.54
CA MET A 212 17.75 -5.26 2.39
C MET A 212 17.76 -3.77 2.77
N THR A 213 18.65 -3.39 3.68
CA THR A 213 18.93 -2.00 4.09
C THR A 213 20.27 -1.57 3.48
N PRO A 214 20.44 -0.31 3.05
CA PRO A 214 21.69 0.12 2.42
C PRO A 214 22.85 0.12 3.41
N VAL A 215 24.07 -0.07 2.92
CA VAL A 215 25.26 0.26 3.72
C VAL A 215 25.46 1.78 3.74
N ALA A 216 26.10 2.29 4.80
CA ALA A 216 26.43 3.71 4.91
C ALA A 216 27.17 4.21 3.66
N TRP A 217 26.71 5.33 3.14
CA TRP A 217 27.32 6.06 2.03
C TRP A 217 27.11 7.54 2.31
N PHE A 218 28.11 8.35 1.97
CA PHE A 218 28.07 9.80 2.18
C PHE A 218 28.70 10.53 1.02
N GLU A 219 28.31 11.78 0.85
CA GLU A 219 28.99 12.77 0.03
C GLU A 219 29.33 14.01 0.85
N GLU A 220 30.50 14.58 0.58
CA GLU A 220 30.94 15.85 1.13
C GLU A 220 30.94 16.88 0.01
N ARG A 221 29.77 17.49 -0.22
CA ARG A 221 29.57 18.50 -1.26
C ARG A 221 29.12 19.81 -0.62
N GLU A 222 29.78 20.89 -0.98
CA GLU A 222 29.29 22.24 -0.76
C GLU A 222 28.48 22.67 -1.99
N CYS A 223 27.18 22.81 -1.80
CA CYS A 223 26.23 23.17 -2.86
C CYS A 223 25.03 23.90 -2.27
N HIS A 224 24.32 24.66 -3.10
CA HIS A 224 23.00 25.14 -2.70
C HIS A 224 22.01 23.98 -2.80
N PHE A 225 21.54 23.50 -1.65
CA PHE A 225 20.71 22.31 -1.56
C PHE A 225 19.34 22.64 -0.99
N THR A 226 18.28 22.15 -1.63
CA THR A 226 16.88 22.39 -1.22
C THR A 226 16.30 21.20 -0.45
N VAL A 227 15.97 21.39 0.81
CA VAL A 227 15.25 20.40 1.61
C VAL A 227 13.76 20.67 1.49
N MET A 228 13.04 19.78 0.81
CA MET A 228 11.58 19.77 0.81
C MET A 228 11.08 19.02 2.04
N HIS A 229 10.25 19.65 2.84
CA HIS A 229 9.67 19.06 4.05
C HIS A 229 8.16 18.95 3.89
N LYS A 230 7.65 17.72 3.85
CA LYS A 230 6.21 17.46 3.82
C LYS A 230 5.69 17.41 5.24
N PHE A 231 4.78 18.32 5.59
CA PHE A 231 4.21 18.45 6.93
C PHE A 231 2.72 18.82 6.83
N GLU A 232 1.88 17.97 7.43
CA GLU A 232 0.42 18.01 7.38
C GLU A 232 -0.13 18.13 5.94
N GLY A 233 0.47 17.39 5.01
CA GLY A 233 0.10 17.38 3.60
C GLY A 233 0.60 18.58 2.79
N GLN A 234 1.22 19.57 3.43
CA GLN A 234 1.81 20.73 2.76
C GLN A 234 3.30 20.53 2.53
N LEU A 235 3.83 21.13 1.46
CA LEU A 235 5.27 21.15 1.19
C LEU A 235 5.86 22.49 1.59
N PHE A 236 6.95 22.42 2.33
CA PHE A 236 7.81 23.54 2.67
C PHE A 236 9.20 23.31 2.09
N SER A 237 9.97 24.36 1.83
CA SER A 237 11.36 24.25 1.43
C SER A 237 12.27 25.10 2.30
N ALA A 238 13.45 24.56 2.62
CA ALA A 238 14.55 25.28 3.25
C ALA A 238 15.82 25.06 2.43
N ALA A 239 16.64 26.11 2.32
CA ALA A 239 17.96 25.99 1.71
C ALA A 239 19.04 25.65 2.74
N GLN A 240 20.07 24.94 2.31
CA GLN A 240 21.31 24.73 3.04
C GLN A 240 22.50 24.75 2.06
N THR A 241 23.72 24.90 2.58
CA THR A 241 24.94 25.07 1.76
C THR A 241 25.75 23.77 1.59
N PHE A 242 25.12 22.62 1.77
CA PHE A 242 25.75 21.31 1.68
C PHE A 242 24.74 20.19 1.42
N SER A 243 25.21 19.02 0.98
CA SER A 243 24.35 17.84 0.84
C SER A 243 23.91 17.26 2.19
N PRO A 244 22.62 16.93 2.40
CA PRO A 244 22.15 16.25 3.60
C PRO A 244 22.61 14.79 3.68
N PHE A 245 23.09 14.20 2.58
CA PHE A 245 23.58 12.83 2.50
C PHE A 245 25.02 12.72 3.00
N ASN A 246 25.27 13.21 4.21
CA ASN A 246 26.60 13.39 4.80
C ASN A 246 26.82 12.51 6.04
N VAL A 247 26.13 11.36 6.10
CA VAL A 247 26.19 10.39 7.20
C VAL A 247 27.27 9.35 6.89
N VAL A 248 28.41 9.48 7.57
CA VAL A 248 29.58 8.61 7.35
C VAL A 248 29.34 7.21 7.91
N ALA A 249 28.56 7.12 9.00
CA ALA A 249 28.19 5.84 9.58
C ALA A 249 26.90 5.96 10.40
N TRP A 250 26.23 4.82 10.59
CA TRP A 250 25.03 4.75 11.41
C TRP A 250 24.90 3.37 12.06
N HIS A 251 24.14 3.29 13.15
CA HIS A 251 23.64 2.04 13.72
C HIS A 251 22.22 2.23 14.26
N GLY A 252 21.44 1.16 14.25
CA GLY A 252 20.06 1.21 14.71
C GLY A 252 19.18 0.19 14.04
N ASN A 253 17.87 0.38 14.20
CA ASN A 253 16.84 -0.47 13.62
C ASN A 253 15.72 0.34 12.96
N TYR A 254 15.99 1.61 12.64
CA TYR A 254 15.08 2.51 11.92
C TYR A 254 15.81 3.03 10.70
N ALA A 255 15.63 2.38 9.56
CA ALA A 255 16.40 2.58 8.34
C ALA A 255 15.54 2.21 7.13
N PRO A 256 15.75 2.82 5.96
CA PRO A 256 15.01 2.45 4.77
C PRO A 256 15.40 1.03 4.34
N TYR A 257 14.47 0.34 3.72
CA TYR A 257 14.70 -1.02 3.25
C TYR A 257 13.95 -1.29 1.95
N LYS A 258 14.49 -2.19 1.14
CA LYS A 258 13.85 -2.72 -0.06
C LYS A 258 13.58 -4.22 0.06
N TYR A 259 12.64 -4.70 -0.75
CA TYR A 259 12.29 -6.11 -0.84
C TYR A 259 11.95 -6.48 -2.29
N ASP A 260 12.44 -7.64 -2.74
CA ASP A 260 12.17 -8.21 -4.06
C ASP A 260 10.95 -9.14 -3.98
N LEU A 261 9.84 -8.74 -4.61
CA LEU A 261 8.57 -9.46 -4.55
C LEU A 261 8.64 -10.83 -5.25
N THR A 262 9.66 -11.07 -6.09
CA THR A 262 9.87 -12.38 -6.72
C THR A 262 10.39 -13.43 -5.75
N ARG A 263 10.85 -13.01 -4.56
CA ARG A 263 11.31 -13.88 -3.46
C ARG A 263 10.21 -14.24 -2.48
N PHE A 264 9.00 -13.72 -2.67
CA PHE A 264 7.86 -14.08 -1.82
C PHE A 264 7.60 -15.58 -1.93
N CYS A 265 7.38 -16.23 -0.79
CA CYS A 265 7.04 -17.66 -0.71
C CYS A 265 5.52 -17.79 -0.58
N PRO A 266 4.77 -17.98 -1.67
CA PRO A 266 3.31 -17.96 -1.62
C PRO A 266 2.79 -19.21 -0.92
N VAL A 267 1.86 -19.03 0.01
CA VAL A 267 1.07 -20.12 0.61
C VAL A 267 -0.33 -20.06 0.00
N ASN A 268 -0.91 -21.21 -0.32
CA ASN A 268 -2.23 -21.28 -0.94
C ASN A 268 -2.88 -22.67 -0.71
N ALA A 269 -4.13 -22.84 -1.15
CA ALA A 269 -4.82 -24.12 -1.12
C ALA A 269 -4.12 -25.16 -1.99
N VAL A 270 -3.84 -26.31 -1.38
CA VAL A 270 -3.31 -27.52 -2.05
C VAL A 270 -4.34 -28.65 -2.13
N SER A 271 -5.60 -28.32 -1.83
CA SER A 271 -6.74 -29.24 -1.77
C SER A 271 -7.94 -28.67 -2.54
N PHE A 272 -8.77 -27.86 -1.90
CA PHE A 272 -9.96 -27.24 -2.48
C PHE A 272 -10.14 -25.81 -1.92
N ASP A 273 -11.15 -25.10 -2.44
CA ASP A 273 -11.51 -23.71 -2.15
C ASP A 273 -10.45 -22.66 -2.53
N HIS A 274 -10.85 -21.39 -2.41
CA HIS A 274 -10.01 -20.22 -2.64
C HIS A 274 -9.75 -19.54 -1.28
N PRO A 275 -8.51 -19.59 -0.74
CA PRO A 275 -8.17 -18.93 0.52
C PRO A 275 -8.34 -17.41 0.47
N ASP A 276 -8.62 -16.82 1.63
CA ASP A 276 -8.71 -15.36 1.77
C ASP A 276 -7.40 -14.67 1.32
N PRO A 277 -7.47 -13.50 0.65
CA PRO A 277 -6.30 -12.86 0.05
C PRO A 277 -5.26 -12.38 1.08
N CYS A 278 -5.60 -12.28 2.35
CA CYS A 278 -4.67 -11.96 3.44
C CYS A 278 -3.51 -12.97 3.55
N ILE A 279 -3.67 -14.18 2.99
CA ILE A 279 -2.58 -15.16 2.89
C ILE A 279 -1.41 -14.67 2.02
N PHE A 280 -1.60 -13.61 1.23
CA PHE A 280 -0.56 -13.00 0.41
C PHE A 280 -0.03 -11.66 0.96
N THR A 281 -0.25 -11.36 2.24
CA THR A 281 0.30 -10.16 2.89
C THR A 281 1.83 -10.19 2.92
N VAL A 282 2.45 -9.13 2.41
CA VAL A 282 3.91 -8.89 2.46
C VAL A 282 4.26 -8.04 3.68
N LEU A 283 3.56 -6.93 3.87
CA LEU A 283 3.74 -5.98 4.97
C LEU A 283 2.38 -5.53 5.50
N THR A 284 2.30 -5.28 6.80
CA THR A 284 1.11 -4.77 7.49
C THR A 284 1.47 -3.61 8.41
N ALA A 285 0.60 -2.61 8.49
CA ALA A 285 0.66 -1.53 9.47
C ALA A 285 -0.53 -1.65 10.42
N GLN A 286 -0.26 -1.94 11.70
CA GLN A 286 -1.30 -2.22 12.69
C GLN A 286 -1.98 -0.93 13.18
N SER A 287 -3.30 -0.99 13.38
CA SER A 287 -4.04 0.06 14.08
C SER A 287 -3.99 -0.15 15.60
N ASP A 288 -4.63 0.74 16.36
CA ASP A 288 -4.80 0.57 17.80
C ASP A 288 -5.79 -0.56 18.17
N THR A 289 -6.53 -1.08 17.18
CA THR A 289 -7.45 -2.22 17.36
C THR A 289 -6.75 -3.52 16.97
N PRO A 290 -6.54 -4.47 17.90
CA PRO A 290 -5.88 -5.73 17.59
C PRO A 290 -6.58 -6.51 16.46
N GLY A 291 -5.80 -6.96 15.48
CA GLY A 291 -6.31 -7.69 14.31
C GLY A 291 -6.89 -6.81 13.21
N VAL A 292 -6.90 -5.48 13.39
CA VAL A 292 -7.32 -4.53 12.36
C VAL A 292 -6.10 -3.71 11.91
N ALA A 293 -5.70 -3.88 10.66
CA ALA A 293 -4.64 -3.08 10.07
C ALA A 293 -5.15 -1.69 9.68
N VAL A 294 -4.30 -0.67 9.80
CA VAL A 294 -4.47 0.60 9.07
C VAL A 294 -4.40 0.30 7.58
N ALA A 295 -3.38 -0.46 7.18
CA ALA A 295 -3.21 -0.94 5.83
C ALA A 295 -2.43 -2.26 5.77
N ASP A 296 -2.87 -3.16 4.89
CA ASP A 296 -2.14 -4.35 4.47
C ASP A 296 -1.67 -4.18 3.02
N PHE A 297 -0.38 -4.44 2.79
CA PHE A 297 0.19 -4.57 1.45
C PHE A 297 0.22 -6.04 1.06
N VAL A 298 -0.70 -6.39 0.17
CA VAL A 298 -0.94 -7.75 -0.32
C VAL A 298 -0.47 -7.84 -1.77
N ILE A 299 0.11 -8.96 -2.17
CA ILE A 299 0.47 -9.19 -3.59
C ILE A 299 -0.29 -10.36 -4.18
N PHE A 300 -0.38 -10.41 -5.51
CA PHE A 300 -0.91 -11.56 -6.23
C PHE A 300 0.20 -12.08 -7.17
N PRO A 301 1.15 -12.87 -6.64
CA PRO A 301 2.33 -13.28 -7.36
C PRO A 301 2.03 -14.46 -8.29
N PRO A 302 2.97 -14.79 -9.19
CA PRO A 302 2.95 -16.05 -9.93
C PRO A 302 2.87 -17.22 -8.95
N ARG A 303 1.95 -18.16 -9.19
CA ARG A 303 1.69 -19.29 -8.29
C ARG A 303 1.00 -20.44 -9.02
N TRP A 304 1.11 -21.63 -8.44
CA TRP A 304 0.31 -22.78 -8.84
C TRP A 304 -1.13 -22.65 -8.34
N THR A 305 -2.08 -23.09 -9.18
CA THR A 305 -3.50 -23.22 -8.86
C THR A 305 -3.89 -24.69 -9.05
N VAL A 306 -4.11 -25.39 -7.93
CA VAL A 306 -4.31 -26.85 -7.91
C VAL A 306 -5.59 -27.26 -7.19
N ALA A 307 -6.37 -26.30 -6.69
CA ALA A 307 -7.62 -26.55 -5.98
C ALA A 307 -8.59 -27.35 -6.86
N GLN A 308 -9.05 -28.49 -6.36
CA GLN A 308 -9.96 -29.42 -7.06
C GLN A 308 -11.41 -29.02 -6.81
N HIS A 309 -12.29 -29.22 -7.80
CA HIS A 309 -13.74 -29.00 -7.64
C HIS A 309 -14.08 -27.60 -7.13
N THR A 310 -13.28 -26.62 -7.56
CA THR A 310 -13.24 -25.28 -6.99
C THR A 310 -13.38 -24.24 -8.09
N PHE A 311 -14.22 -23.25 -7.86
CA PHE A 311 -14.18 -22.00 -8.61
C PHE A 311 -12.91 -21.23 -8.22
N ARG A 312 -11.84 -21.39 -9.02
CA ARG A 312 -10.49 -20.91 -8.69
C ARG A 312 -10.28 -19.40 -8.68
N PRO A 313 -10.98 -18.57 -9.49
CA PRO A 313 -10.86 -17.12 -9.36
C PRO A 313 -11.30 -16.64 -7.97
N PRO A 314 -10.97 -15.39 -7.58
CA PRO A 314 -11.52 -14.80 -6.37
C PRO A 314 -13.04 -14.92 -6.33
N TYR A 315 -13.61 -15.21 -5.16
CA TYR A 315 -15.06 -15.31 -4.99
C TYR A 315 -15.74 -13.94 -5.13
N TYR A 316 -17.05 -13.93 -5.42
CA TYR A 316 -17.85 -12.71 -5.31
C TYR A 316 -17.86 -12.23 -3.86
N HIS A 317 -17.58 -10.96 -3.64
CA HIS A 317 -17.14 -10.47 -2.34
C HIS A 317 -17.75 -9.10 -1.98
N ARG A 318 -17.96 -8.91 -0.68
CA ARG A 318 -18.36 -7.66 -0.02
C ARG A 318 -17.59 -7.62 1.31
N ASN A 319 -16.81 -6.58 1.52
CA ASN A 319 -15.83 -6.51 2.59
C ASN A 319 -16.09 -5.32 3.52
N THR A 320 -15.74 -5.42 4.80
CA THR A 320 -15.69 -4.24 5.68
C THR A 320 -14.48 -3.36 5.38
N MET A 321 -13.41 -3.94 4.83
CA MET A 321 -12.23 -3.22 4.39
C MET A 321 -12.47 -2.55 3.03
N ASN A 322 -11.47 -1.79 2.59
CA ASN A 322 -11.47 -1.08 1.32
C ASN A 322 -10.24 -1.52 0.53
N GLU A 323 -10.44 -1.87 -0.73
CA GLU A 323 -9.48 -2.58 -1.55
C GLU A 323 -9.02 -1.68 -2.70
N PHE A 324 -7.82 -1.08 -2.58
CA PHE A 324 -7.15 -0.39 -3.68
C PHE A 324 -6.21 -1.37 -4.36
N MET A 325 -6.48 -1.72 -5.61
CA MET A 325 -5.64 -2.61 -6.41
C MET A 325 -4.80 -1.85 -7.43
N GLY A 326 -3.54 -2.29 -7.59
CA GLY A 326 -2.64 -1.87 -8.66
C GLY A 326 -2.05 -3.06 -9.42
N LEU A 327 -1.44 -2.78 -10.57
CA LEU A 327 -0.84 -3.79 -11.43
C LEU A 327 0.57 -3.35 -11.84
N ILE A 328 1.59 -4.13 -11.45
CA ILE A 328 2.98 -3.85 -11.77
C ILE A 328 3.29 -4.30 -13.20
N THR A 329 2.88 -5.51 -13.56
CA THR A 329 3.18 -6.14 -14.85
C THR A 329 2.17 -7.25 -15.17
N GLY A 330 2.03 -7.61 -16.44
CA GLY A 330 1.14 -8.69 -16.90
C GLY A 330 -0.35 -8.35 -16.83
N MET A 331 -1.17 -9.35 -16.47
CA MET A 331 -2.63 -9.27 -16.36
C MET A 331 -3.13 -9.89 -15.05
N TYR A 332 -4.17 -9.32 -14.46
CA TYR A 332 -4.77 -9.85 -13.22
C TYR A 332 -5.87 -10.88 -13.52
N GLU A 333 -5.90 -11.98 -12.77
CA GLU A 333 -6.76 -13.14 -13.07
C GLU A 333 -8.27 -12.84 -13.05
N ALA A 334 -8.71 -11.90 -12.21
CA ALA A 334 -10.13 -11.58 -12.07
C ALA A 334 -10.65 -10.55 -13.09
N LYS A 335 -9.75 -9.98 -13.92
CA LYS A 335 -10.08 -8.91 -14.88
C LYS A 335 -9.28 -9.09 -16.17
N ARG A 336 -9.90 -9.66 -17.20
CA ARG A 336 -9.21 -9.85 -18.51
C ARG A 336 -9.03 -8.53 -19.27
N ASP A 337 -10.00 -7.61 -19.17
CA ASP A 337 -10.00 -6.36 -19.94
C ASP A 337 -10.06 -5.10 -19.05
N GLY A 338 -9.25 -4.09 -19.41
CA GLY A 338 -9.32 -2.73 -18.87
C GLY A 338 -8.54 -2.45 -17.58
N PHE A 339 -7.95 -3.47 -16.93
CA PHE A 339 -7.01 -3.29 -15.81
C PHE A 339 -5.58 -3.58 -16.28
N LEU A 340 -4.85 -2.51 -16.61
CA LEU A 340 -3.53 -2.57 -17.25
C LEU A 340 -2.41 -2.13 -16.29
N PRO A 341 -1.14 -2.53 -16.53
CA PRO A 341 -0.01 -2.08 -15.72
C PRO A 341 0.05 -0.55 -15.60
N GLY A 342 0.16 -0.06 -14.37
CA GLY A 342 0.09 1.38 -14.06
C GLY A 342 -1.33 1.93 -13.85
N GLY A 343 -2.37 1.12 -14.07
CA GLY A 343 -3.76 1.43 -13.72
C GLY A 343 -4.08 1.10 -12.26
N ALA A 344 -5.30 1.42 -11.84
CA ALA A 344 -5.76 1.16 -10.47
C ALA A 344 -7.25 0.82 -10.42
N SER A 345 -7.71 0.16 -9.36
CA SER A 345 -9.13 0.10 -9.02
C SER A 345 -9.37 0.26 -7.54
N LEU A 346 -10.51 0.80 -7.16
CA LEU A 346 -10.92 0.97 -5.77
C LEU A 346 -12.30 0.36 -5.56
N HIS A 347 -12.37 -0.61 -4.65
CA HIS A 347 -13.60 -1.20 -4.15
C HIS A 347 -13.76 -0.81 -2.68
N LEU A 348 -14.83 -0.08 -2.38
CA LEU A 348 -15.05 0.50 -1.05
C LEU A 348 -15.83 -0.45 -0.14
N CYS A 349 -15.82 -0.13 1.15
CA CYS A 349 -16.55 -0.86 2.18
C CYS A 349 -17.96 -1.25 1.71
N MET A 350 -18.23 -2.57 1.74
CA MET A 350 -19.47 -3.24 1.39
C MET A 350 -19.93 -3.09 -0.07
N THR A 351 -19.16 -2.41 -0.92
CA THR A 351 -19.40 -2.38 -2.37
C THR A 351 -19.16 -3.77 -2.95
N PRO A 352 -20.17 -4.42 -3.55
CA PRO A 352 -20.01 -5.75 -4.14
C PRO A 352 -18.97 -5.73 -5.25
N HIS A 353 -18.15 -6.76 -5.35
CA HIS A 353 -17.19 -6.96 -6.42
C HIS A 353 -16.91 -8.46 -6.61
N GLY A 354 -16.11 -8.81 -7.61
CA GLY A 354 -15.78 -10.19 -7.95
C GLY A 354 -15.30 -10.30 -9.40
N PRO A 355 -15.12 -11.52 -9.91
CA PRO A 355 -14.72 -11.76 -11.29
C PRO A 355 -15.69 -11.14 -12.30
N ASP A 356 -15.15 -10.69 -13.44
CA ASP A 356 -15.99 -10.24 -14.55
C ASP A 356 -16.73 -11.41 -15.24
N THR A 357 -17.69 -11.06 -16.11
CA THR A 357 -18.54 -12.04 -16.83
C THR A 357 -17.70 -13.07 -17.59
N THR A 358 -16.70 -12.61 -18.34
CA THR A 358 -15.83 -13.47 -19.16
C THR A 358 -15.00 -14.42 -18.30
N THR A 359 -14.53 -13.96 -17.15
CA THR A 359 -13.76 -14.77 -16.20
C THR A 359 -14.63 -15.83 -15.56
N TYR A 360 -15.86 -15.49 -15.18
CA TYR A 360 -16.82 -16.47 -14.67
C TYR A 360 -17.10 -17.57 -15.69
N GLU A 361 -17.45 -17.22 -16.94
CA GLU A 361 -17.75 -18.18 -18.00
C GLU A 361 -16.57 -19.12 -18.30
N ALA A 362 -15.34 -18.60 -18.28
CA ALA A 362 -14.15 -19.42 -18.47
C ALA A 362 -13.89 -20.37 -17.28
N ALA A 363 -14.11 -19.91 -16.04
CA ALA A 363 -13.76 -20.65 -14.83
C ALA A 363 -14.72 -21.81 -14.51
N VAL A 364 -15.96 -21.77 -15.01
CA VAL A 364 -16.93 -22.87 -14.85
C VAL A 364 -16.82 -23.95 -15.93
N SER A 365 -15.88 -23.81 -16.88
CA SER A 365 -15.65 -24.80 -17.94
C SER A 365 -14.90 -26.03 -17.41
N SER A 366 -15.12 -27.20 -18.04
CA SER A 366 -14.45 -28.45 -17.62
C SER A 366 -12.92 -28.43 -17.81
N GLU A 367 -12.39 -27.56 -18.66
CA GLU A 367 -10.95 -27.34 -18.84
C GLU A 367 -10.30 -26.66 -17.62
N ALA A 368 -11.08 -25.96 -16.78
CA ALA A 368 -10.58 -25.19 -15.64
C ALA A 368 -10.12 -26.05 -14.45
N GLU A 369 -10.42 -27.36 -14.44
CA GLU A 369 -10.05 -28.30 -13.36
C GLU A 369 -8.57 -28.72 -13.40
N GLN A 370 -7.89 -28.62 -14.55
CA GLN A 370 -6.51 -29.07 -14.66
C GLN A 370 -5.55 -28.16 -13.86
N PRO A 371 -4.54 -28.70 -13.15
CA PRO A 371 -3.53 -27.88 -12.48
C PRO A 371 -2.93 -26.84 -13.44
N ALA A 372 -2.91 -25.58 -13.01
CA ALA A 372 -2.40 -24.48 -13.80
C ALA A 372 -1.36 -23.67 -13.03
N HIS A 373 -0.55 -22.90 -13.75
CA HIS A 373 0.37 -21.94 -13.16
C HIS A 373 -0.02 -20.55 -13.66
N LEU A 374 -0.35 -19.64 -12.75
CA LEU A 374 -0.58 -18.23 -13.08
C LEU A 374 0.74 -17.61 -13.54
N GLY A 375 0.75 -17.01 -14.73
CA GLY A 375 1.96 -16.65 -15.49
C GLY A 375 3.05 -15.94 -14.68
N ARG A 376 4.32 -16.19 -15.01
CA ARG A 376 5.48 -15.54 -14.34
C ARG A 376 5.63 -14.06 -14.67
N ASP A 377 4.84 -13.57 -15.61
CA ASP A 377 4.81 -12.22 -16.12
C ASP A 377 3.76 -11.33 -15.44
N THR A 378 2.91 -11.89 -14.56
CA THR A 378 1.93 -11.09 -13.81
C THR A 378 2.36 -10.82 -12.37
N LEU A 379 2.07 -9.60 -11.92
CA LEU A 379 2.20 -9.21 -10.52
C LEU A 379 1.23 -8.06 -10.23
N ALA A 380 0.07 -8.40 -9.68
CA ALA A 380 -0.85 -7.41 -9.10
C ALA A 380 -0.56 -7.25 -7.61
N PHE A 381 -1.10 -6.19 -7.02
CA PHE A 381 -1.05 -5.98 -5.58
C PHE A 381 -2.29 -5.23 -5.11
N MET A 382 -2.48 -5.20 -3.79
CA MET A 382 -3.54 -4.50 -3.12
C MET A 382 -3.01 -3.76 -1.90
N PHE A 383 -3.48 -2.53 -1.73
CA PHE A 383 -3.50 -1.82 -0.45
C PHE A 383 -4.90 -2.00 0.13
N GLU A 384 -5.05 -2.92 1.08
CA GLU A 384 -6.30 -3.10 1.81
C GLU A 384 -6.29 -2.25 3.07
N THR A 385 -7.37 -1.51 3.33
CA THR A 385 -7.39 -0.50 4.40
C THR A 385 -8.69 -0.54 5.19
N SER A 386 -8.61 -0.37 6.51
CA SER A 386 -9.77 -0.44 7.41
C SER A 386 -10.63 0.83 7.38
N MET A 387 -10.00 2.00 7.29
CA MET A 387 -10.71 3.27 7.22
C MET A 387 -11.20 3.53 5.80
N THR A 388 -12.49 3.86 5.64
CA THR A 388 -13.06 4.16 4.32
C THR A 388 -12.37 5.37 3.67
N PRO A 389 -11.67 5.18 2.54
CA PRO A 389 -10.97 6.28 1.90
C PRO A 389 -11.95 7.24 1.23
N ARG A 390 -11.65 8.53 1.32
CA ARG A 390 -12.23 9.58 0.48
C ARG A 390 -11.37 9.75 -0.76
N VAL A 391 -12.01 9.86 -1.91
CA VAL A 391 -11.33 10.05 -3.20
C VAL A 391 -11.07 11.54 -3.42
N THR A 392 -9.91 11.92 -3.94
CA THR A 392 -9.66 13.33 -4.23
C THR A 392 -10.54 13.80 -5.40
N PRO A 393 -10.98 15.07 -5.44
CA PRO A 393 -11.70 15.61 -6.59
C PRO A 393 -10.94 15.42 -7.90
N ALA A 394 -9.61 15.62 -7.87
CA ALA A 394 -8.74 15.43 -9.02
C ALA A 394 -8.75 13.98 -9.54
N ALA A 395 -8.69 12.98 -8.65
CA ALA A 395 -8.73 11.57 -9.06
C ALA A 395 -10.09 11.16 -9.63
N LEU A 396 -11.19 11.69 -9.07
CA LEU A 396 -12.53 11.40 -9.57
C LEU A 396 -12.82 12.10 -10.91
N GLY A 397 -12.21 13.27 -11.12
CA GLY A 397 -12.28 14.06 -12.36
C GLY A 397 -11.27 13.65 -13.43
N ALA A 398 -10.33 12.74 -13.12
CA ALA A 398 -9.25 12.37 -14.02
C ALA A 398 -9.77 11.75 -15.34
N THR A 399 -9.12 12.09 -16.45
CA THR A 399 -9.53 11.67 -17.80
C THR A 399 -9.34 10.18 -18.06
N ASN A 400 -8.46 9.53 -17.30
CA ASN A 400 -8.18 8.10 -17.38
C ASN A 400 -9.16 7.23 -16.57
N ILE A 401 -10.12 7.82 -15.87
CA ILE A 401 -11.14 7.05 -15.12
C ILE A 401 -12.07 6.32 -16.10
N ASP A 402 -12.30 5.03 -15.85
CA ASP A 402 -13.20 4.21 -16.64
C ASP A 402 -14.63 4.33 -16.10
N ARG A 403 -15.42 5.19 -16.74
CA ARG A 403 -16.83 5.44 -16.39
C ARG A 403 -17.75 4.24 -16.67
N ASP A 404 -17.28 3.29 -17.47
CA ASP A 404 -18.03 2.12 -17.89
C ASP A 404 -17.61 0.85 -17.13
N TYR A 405 -16.86 0.99 -16.03
CA TYR A 405 -16.31 -0.14 -15.28
C TYR A 405 -17.39 -1.16 -14.87
N TYR A 406 -18.56 -0.71 -14.43
CA TYR A 406 -19.67 -1.58 -14.01
C TYR A 406 -20.12 -2.56 -15.10
N LYS A 407 -19.90 -2.24 -16.39
CA LYS A 407 -20.35 -3.07 -17.52
C LYS A 407 -19.68 -4.45 -17.56
N CYS A 408 -18.52 -4.64 -16.90
CA CYS A 408 -17.86 -5.95 -16.88
C CYS A 408 -18.67 -7.02 -16.13
N TRP A 409 -19.60 -6.64 -15.23
CA TRP A 409 -20.49 -7.56 -14.51
C TRP A 409 -21.91 -7.64 -15.08
N VAL A 410 -22.33 -6.71 -15.95
CA VAL A 410 -23.72 -6.65 -16.47
C VAL A 410 -24.11 -7.89 -17.28
N GLY A 411 -23.13 -8.62 -17.82
CA GLY A 411 -23.36 -9.84 -18.59
C GLY A 411 -23.66 -11.09 -17.76
N LEU A 412 -23.51 -11.05 -16.42
CA LEU A 412 -23.77 -12.19 -15.54
C LEU A 412 -25.24 -12.59 -15.56
N LYS A 413 -25.51 -13.90 -15.71
CA LYS A 413 -26.85 -14.47 -15.84
C LYS A 413 -27.20 -15.36 -14.66
N SER A 414 -28.50 -15.57 -14.46
CA SER A 414 -28.97 -16.63 -13.56
C SER A 414 -28.76 -17.99 -14.23
N HIS A 415 -28.08 -18.89 -13.52
CA HIS A 415 -27.92 -20.30 -13.88
C HIS A 415 -28.74 -21.23 -12.97
N PHE A 416 -29.63 -20.65 -12.13
CA PHE A 416 -30.41 -21.40 -11.16
C PHE A 416 -31.46 -22.28 -11.85
N ASP A 417 -31.32 -23.59 -11.70
CA ASP A 417 -32.34 -24.57 -12.10
C ASP A 417 -33.04 -25.14 -10.85
N ARG A 418 -34.32 -24.80 -10.69
CA ARG A 418 -35.18 -25.28 -9.59
C ARG A 418 -35.39 -26.79 -9.60
N ASN A 419 -35.25 -27.41 -10.76
CA ASN A 419 -35.51 -28.83 -10.96
C ASN A 419 -34.23 -29.67 -10.86
N TRP A 420 -33.06 -29.05 -10.69
CA TRP A 420 -31.80 -29.76 -10.57
C TRP A 420 -31.83 -30.76 -9.41
N ARG A 421 -31.16 -31.90 -9.61
CA ARG A 421 -31.01 -32.98 -8.63
C ARG A 421 -29.54 -33.43 -8.61
N PRO A 422 -28.95 -33.74 -7.44
CA PRO A 422 -27.62 -34.32 -7.37
C PRO A 422 -27.59 -35.66 -8.09
N GLU A 423 -26.59 -35.88 -8.94
CA GLU A 423 -26.39 -37.19 -9.58
C GLU A 423 -26.18 -38.28 -8.52
N GLY A 424 -26.98 -39.36 -8.56
CA GLY A 424 -26.83 -40.52 -7.67
C GLY A 424 -27.74 -40.58 -6.44
N GLN A 425 -28.59 -39.57 -6.17
CA GLN A 425 -29.68 -39.69 -5.20
C GLN A 425 -30.99 -40.02 -5.96
N GLY A 426 -31.51 -41.24 -5.76
CA GLY A 426 -32.81 -41.66 -6.33
C GLY A 426 -33.97 -40.80 -5.81
N ASP A 427 -35.14 -40.93 -6.46
CA ASP A 427 -36.37 -40.10 -6.36
C ASP A 427 -36.98 -39.81 -4.96
N ASN A 428 -36.32 -40.19 -3.86
CA ASN A 428 -36.83 -40.09 -2.48
C ASN A 428 -36.26 -38.93 -1.66
N ALA A 429 -35.76 -37.85 -2.27
CA ALA A 429 -35.30 -36.66 -1.56
C ALA A 429 -36.16 -35.43 -1.90
N ASP A 430 -37.03 -35.08 -0.95
CA ASP A 430 -37.70 -33.80 -0.64
C ASP A 430 -38.25 -32.86 -1.75
N ALA A 431 -39.39 -32.25 -1.41
CA ALA A 431 -40.17 -31.34 -2.25
C ALA A 431 -39.32 -30.18 -2.81
N PRO A 432 -39.61 -29.69 -4.05
CA PRO A 432 -38.92 -28.55 -4.63
C PRO A 432 -39.01 -27.31 -3.72
N LEU A 433 -37.92 -26.51 -3.68
CA LEU A 433 -37.86 -25.25 -2.94
C LEU A 433 -39.07 -24.36 -3.29
N GLN A 434 -39.93 -24.08 -2.30
CA GLN A 434 -41.10 -23.23 -2.49
C GLN A 434 -40.70 -21.77 -2.70
N ASN A 435 -41.32 -21.11 -3.69
CA ASN A 435 -41.16 -19.68 -3.93
C ASN A 435 -41.90 -18.87 -2.85
N GLY A 436 -41.32 -17.75 -2.39
CA GLY A 436 -41.95 -16.83 -1.42
C GLY A 436 -43.08 -15.97 -2.00
N GLU A 437 -43.73 -16.40 -3.08
CA GLU A 437 -44.89 -15.71 -3.64
C GLU A 437 -46.13 -16.08 -2.80
N GLY A 438 -46.31 -15.41 -1.65
CA GLY A 438 -47.51 -15.59 -0.85
C GLY A 438 -47.40 -15.25 0.63
N VAL A 439 -46.77 -14.15 1.02
CA VAL A 439 -47.13 -13.54 2.33
C VAL A 439 -48.34 -12.65 2.08
N ALA A 440 -49.55 -13.23 2.21
CA ALA A 440 -50.76 -12.44 2.30
C ALA A 440 -50.61 -11.44 3.47
N PRO A 441 -50.99 -10.15 3.32
CA PRO A 441 -50.92 -9.21 4.42
C PRO A 441 -51.74 -9.75 5.58
N ALA A 442 -51.13 -9.86 6.75
CA ALA A 442 -51.78 -10.32 7.96
C ALA A 442 -53.06 -9.50 8.18
N SER A 443 -54.21 -10.18 8.20
CA SER A 443 -55.50 -9.58 8.53
C SER A 443 -55.39 -8.87 9.88
N ALA A 444 -55.72 -7.57 9.90
CA ALA A 444 -55.75 -6.78 11.11
C ALA A 444 -56.61 -7.45 12.21
N PRO A 445 -56.19 -7.43 13.48
CA PRO A 445 -56.99 -7.99 14.56
C PRO A 445 -58.27 -7.17 14.76
N PRO A 446 -59.38 -7.80 15.17
CA PRO A 446 -60.65 -7.11 15.35
C PRO A 446 -60.55 -6.09 16.49
N ALA A 447 -61.18 -4.93 16.30
CA ALA A 447 -61.29 -3.88 17.30
C ALA A 447 -62.02 -4.41 18.55
N GLY A 448 -61.24 -4.76 19.57
CA GLY A 448 -61.70 -5.12 20.91
C GLY A 448 -61.96 -3.87 21.74
N ALA A 449 -63.14 -3.83 22.37
CA ALA A 449 -63.71 -2.73 23.11
C ALA A 449 -62.79 -2.12 24.19
N ALA A 450 -62.71 -0.79 24.19
CA ALA A 450 -62.16 -0.01 25.30
C ALA A 450 -63.19 0.04 26.44
N ASN A 451 -62.90 -0.66 27.54
CA ASN A 451 -63.44 -0.33 28.86
C ASN A 451 -62.37 0.45 29.63
N GLY A 452 -62.75 1.64 30.08
CA GLY A 452 -61.83 2.63 30.62
C GLY A 452 -61.38 2.39 32.06
N VAL A 453 -60.35 3.15 32.43
CA VAL A 453 -60.09 3.56 33.81
C VAL A 453 -59.75 5.04 33.80
N ALA A 454 -60.55 5.79 34.55
CA ALA A 454 -60.43 7.21 34.79
C ALA A 454 -59.34 7.49 35.83
N ALA A 455 -58.66 8.63 35.65
CA ALA A 455 -57.75 9.21 36.62
C ALA A 455 -58.48 9.68 37.88
N ARG A 456 -57.91 9.35 39.05
CA ARG A 456 -57.62 10.28 40.15
C ARG A 456 -56.39 9.79 40.91
#